data_AF-A0ABD5DIG1-F1
#
_entry.id   AF-A0ABD5DIG1-F1
#
_cell.length_a   1.000
_cell.length_b   1.000
_cell.length_c   1.000
_cell.angle_alpha   90.00
_cell.angle_beta   90.00
_cell.angle_gamma   90.00
#
_symmetry.space_group_name_H-M   'P 1'
#
loop_
_entity.id
_entity.type
_entity.pdbx_description
1 polymer ?
#
loop_
_entity_poly.entity_id
_entity_poly.type
_entity_poly.pdbx_seq_one_letter_code
_entity_poly.pdbx_strand_id
1 'polypeptide(L)' 'FEAFKTASLPNFLLLKETLAKVGKLRKAFINYCQYSSRYQRYLDGENPNTFNPAFSNGSIMDIGFYCLASAVALRGEPRA' A
#
# COMPACT_ATOMS: atom_id res chain seq x y z
N PHE A 1 -5.87 5.83 11.20
CA PHE A 1 -5.93 4.37 10.99
C PHE A 1 -6.50 4.11 9.62
N GLU A 2 -5.76 3.37 8.79
CA GLU A 2 -6.23 3.02 7.46
C GLU A 2 -6.86 1.62 7.47
N ALA A 3 -8.02 1.47 6.81
CA ALA A 3 -8.76 0.22 6.80
C ALA A 3 -8.17 -0.73 5.74
N PHE A 4 -7.24 -1.60 6.17
CA PHE A 4 -6.61 -2.57 5.28
C PHE A 4 -7.50 -3.78 4.99
N LYS A 5 -8.52 -3.60 4.15
CA LYS A 5 -9.46 -4.68 3.77
C LYS A 5 -8.78 -5.82 3.00
N THR A 6 -7.70 -5.53 2.27
CA THR A 6 -7.01 -6.50 1.40
C THR A 6 -6.63 -7.78 2.14
N ALA A 7 -6.19 -7.68 3.40
CA ALA A 7 -5.83 -8.85 4.22
C ALA A 7 -6.97 -9.86 4.42
N SER A 8 -8.22 -9.42 4.35
CA SER A 8 -9.40 -10.25 4.56
C SER A 8 -10.03 -10.75 3.26
N LEU A 9 -9.49 -10.39 2.09
CA LEU A 9 -10.04 -10.83 0.82
C LEU A 9 -9.68 -12.32 0.57
N PRO A 10 -10.60 -13.13 0.03
CA PRO A 10 -10.35 -14.57 -0.18
C PRO A 10 -9.13 -14.89 -1.05
N ASN A 11 -8.87 -14.07 -2.06
CA ASN A 11 -7.69 -14.19 -2.92
C ASN A 11 -6.39 -13.91 -2.18
N PHE A 12 -6.39 -12.97 -1.23
CA PHE A 12 -5.21 -12.67 -0.41
C PHE A 12 -4.92 -13.79 0.57
N LEU A 13 -5.96 -14.37 1.18
CA LEU A 13 -5.85 -15.54 2.05
C LEU A 13 -5.27 -16.74 1.29
N LEU A 14 -5.83 -17.04 0.11
CA LEU A 14 -5.33 -18.10 -0.75
C LEU A 14 -3.86 -17.87 -1.16
N LEU A 15 -3.51 -16.62 -1.49
CA LEU A 15 -2.13 -16.27 -1.82
C LEU A 15 -1.20 -16.53 -0.63
N LYS A 16 -1.62 -16.14 0.58
CA LYS A 16 -0.85 -16.36 1.81
C LYS A 16 -0.60 -17.84 2.10
N GLU A 17 -1.63 -18.68 1.94
CA GLU A 17 -1.53 -20.13 2.13
C GLU A 17 -0.65 -20.82 1.07
N THR A 18 -0.73 -20.36 -0.18
CA THR A 18 -0.02 -20.99 -1.30
C THR A 18 1.39 -20.44 -1.51
N LEU A 19 1.77 -19.34 -0.86
CA LEU A 19 3.07 -18.68 -1.03
C LEU A 19 4.27 -19.61 -0.82
N ALA A 20 4.14 -20.58 0.09
CA ALA A 20 5.18 -21.57 0.37
C ALA A 20 5.51 -22.47 -0.85
N LYS A 21 4.56 -22.64 -1.78
CA LYS A 21 4.73 -23.47 -2.99
C LYS A 21 5.71 -22.84 -3.99
N VAL A 22 5.93 -21.53 -3.94
CA VAL A 22 6.85 -20.78 -4.82
C VAL A 22 8.32 -21.05 -4.45
N GLY A 23 8.57 -21.68 -3.30
CA GLY A 23 9.91 -21.95 -2.79
C GLY A 23 10.55 -20.74 -2.12
N LYS A 24 11.89 -20.67 -2.12
CA LYS A 24 12.62 -19.68 -1.32
C LYS A 24 12.64 -18.31 -2.00
N LEU A 25 11.68 -17.45 -1.66
CA LEU A 25 11.63 -16.05 -2.09
C LEU A 25 12.94 -15.30 -1.76
N ARG A 26 13.46 -14.55 -2.73
CA ARG A 26 14.66 -13.69 -2.61
C ARG A 26 14.35 -12.21 -2.73
N LYS A 27 13.33 -11.88 -3.52
CA LYS A 27 12.92 -10.51 -3.83
C LYS A 27 11.42 -10.49 -4.03
N ALA A 28 10.79 -9.40 -3.60
CA ALA A 28 9.42 -9.06 -3.93
C ALA A 28 9.41 -7.63 -4.48
N PHE A 29 8.52 -7.38 -5.44
CA PHE A 29 8.24 -6.04 -5.95
C PHE A 29 6.75 -5.81 -5.77
N ILE A 30 6.40 -4.82 -4.95
CA ILE A 30 5.02 -4.47 -4.64
C ILE A 30 4.92 -2.97 -4.88
N ASN A 31 4.14 -2.61 -5.90
CA ASN A 31 3.94 -1.23 -6.29
C ASN A 31 2.45 -0.91 -6.33
N TYR A 32 2.10 0.28 -5.88
CA TYR A 32 0.77 0.83 -6.08
C TYR A 32 0.92 2.29 -6.48
N CYS A 33 0.67 2.56 -7.75
CA CYS A 33 0.85 3.88 -8.36
C CYS A 33 -0.40 4.19 -9.16
N GLN A 34 -1.13 5.23 -8.75
CA GLN A 34 -2.30 5.74 -9.46
C GLN A 34 -2.23 7.25 -9.54
N TYR A 35 -2.73 7.79 -10.66
CA TYR A 35 -2.86 9.23 -10.82
C TYR A 35 -4.03 9.73 -9.97
N SER A 36 -3.76 10.69 -9.09
CA SER A 36 -4.79 11.24 -8.20
C SER A 36 -5.75 12.13 -8.98
N SER A 37 -7.06 11.91 -8.82
CA SER A 37 -8.09 12.81 -9.37
C SER A 37 -8.00 14.23 -8.81
N ARG A 38 -7.33 14.40 -7.65
CA ARG A 38 -7.11 15.68 -6.99
C ARG A 38 -5.85 16.39 -7.49
N TYR A 39 -5.03 15.73 -8.32
CA TYR A 39 -3.77 16.28 -8.79
C TYR A 39 -3.96 17.51 -9.68
N GLN A 40 -4.99 17.52 -10.54
CA GLN A 40 -5.27 18.69 -11.36
C GLN A 40 -5.55 19.93 -10.51
N ARG A 41 -6.39 19.80 -9.47
CA ARG A 41 -6.68 20.90 -8.54
C ARG A 41 -5.43 21.41 -7.82
N TYR A 42 -4.50 20.51 -7.49
CA TYR A 42 -3.22 20.91 -6.94
C TYR A 42 -2.38 21.72 -7.94
N LEU A 43 -2.36 21.33 -9.21
CA LEU A 43 -1.69 22.12 -10.28
C LEU A 43 -2.35 23.48 -10.51
N ASP A 44 -3.67 23.55 -10.33
CA ASP A 44 -4.45 24.79 -10.44
C ASP A 44 -4.24 25.75 -9.25
N GLY A 45 -3.36 25.39 -8.30
CA GLY A 45 -2.97 26.20 -7.15
C GLY A 45 -3.81 25.98 -5.89
N GLU A 46 -4.74 25.02 -5.91
CA GLU A 46 -5.44 24.61 -4.69
C GLU A 46 -4.54 23.73 -3.80
N ASN A 47 -4.94 23.54 -2.53
CA ASN A 47 -4.24 22.68 -1.59
C ASN A 47 -5.14 21.54 -1.07
N PRO A 48 -5.33 20.46 -1.86
CA PRO A 48 -6.14 19.33 -1.45
C PRO A 48 -5.54 18.64 -0.22
N ASN A 49 -6.38 18.18 0.71
CA ASN A 49 -5.93 17.52 1.94
C ASN A 49 -4.95 16.35 1.70
N THR A 50 -5.06 15.65 0.57
CA THR A 50 -4.16 14.53 0.20
C THR A 50 -2.70 14.97 -0.01
N PHE A 51 -2.47 16.22 -0.40
CA PHE A 51 -1.12 16.78 -0.62
C PHE A 51 -0.69 17.75 0.48
N ASN A 52 -1.53 17.97 1.49
CA ASN A 52 -1.26 18.91 2.56
C ASN A 52 -0.59 18.19 3.76
N PRO A 53 0.67 18.51 4.10
CA PRO A 53 1.40 17.86 5.18
C PRO A 53 0.80 18.12 6.56
N ALA A 54 0.02 19.19 6.75
CA ALA A 54 -0.67 19.46 8.01
C ALA A 54 -1.67 18.36 8.39
N PHE A 55 -2.18 17.61 7.40
CA PHE A 55 -3.07 16.47 7.62
C PHE A 55 -2.34 15.13 7.75
N SER A 56 -1.00 15.15 7.84
CA SER A 56 -0.15 13.95 7.89
C SER A 56 -0.46 12.95 6.76
N ASN A 57 -0.89 13.46 5.61
CA ASN A 57 -1.21 12.69 4.43
C ASN A 57 -0.08 12.80 3.39
N GLY A 58 -0.16 12.00 2.34
CA GLY A 58 0.81 11.95 1.25
C GLY A 58 0.77 10.59 0.58
N SER A 59 1.52 10.42 -0.51
CA SER A 59 1.49 9.18 -1.30
C SER A 59 1.81 7.93 -0.49
N ILE A 60 2.71 8.03 0.49
CA ILE A 60 3.05 6.91 1.39
C ILE A 60 1.84 6.53 2.25
N MET A 61 1.13 7.50 2.82
CA MET A 61 0.02 7.26 3.72
C MET A 61 -1.28 6.93 2.99
N ASP A 62 -1.48 7.41 1.77
CA ASP A 62 -2.72 7.25 1.00
C ASP A 62 -2.72 5.96 0.15
N ILE A 63 -1.59 5.60 -0.45
CA ILE A 63 -1.49 4.42 -1.33
C ILE A 63 -0.28 3.52 -1.02
N GLY A 64 0.81 4.08 -0.51
CA GLY A 64 2.02 3.32 -0.18
C GLY A 64 1.83 2.35 0.99
N PHE A 65 0.93 2.68 1.92
CA PHE A 65 0.58 1.84 3.06
C PHE A 65 0.12 0.45 2.62
N TYR A 66 -0.66 0.33 1.54
CA TYR A 66 -1.12 -0.97 1.04
C TYR A 66 0.03 -1.87 0.60
N CYS A 67 1.09 -1.31 0.01
CA CYS A 67 2.26 -2.09 -0.38
C CYS A 67 2.99 -2.64 0.85
N LEU A 68 3.22 -1.78 1.85
CA LEU A 68 3.88 -2.15 3.09
C LEU A 68 3.04 -3.15 3.90
N ALA A 69 1.75 -2.86 4.09
CA ALA A 69 0.81 -3.71 4.80
C ALA A 69 0.69 -5.10 4.15
N SER A 70 0.67 -5.16 2.81
CA SER A 70 0.67 -6.44 2.09
C SER A 70 1.96 -7.22 2.30
N ALA A 71 3.12 -6.56 2.25
CA ALA A 71 4.41 -7.21 2.52
C ALA A 71 4.46 -7.83 3.93
N VAL A 72 4.05 -7.05 4.94
CA VAL A 72 4.03 -7.48 6.34
C VAL A 72 3.00 -8.58 6.56
N ALA A 73 1.79 -8.46 5.98
CA ALA A 73 0.75 -9.47 6.14
C ALA A 73 1.13 -10.83 5.51
N LEU A 74 1.97 -10.82 4.46
CA LEU A 74 2.46 -12.03 3.79
C LEU A 74 3.69 -12.66 4.43
N ARG A 75 4.61 -11.85 5.00
CA ARG A 75 5.93 -12.32 5.45
C ARG A 75 6.25 -12.04 6.92
N GLY A 76 5.36 -11.37 7.63
CA GLY A 76 5.60 -10.89 8.99
C GLY A 76 6.45 -9.63 9.02
N GLU A 77 6.89 -9.28 10.22
CA GLU A 77 7.70 -8.10 10.49
C GLU A 77 9.07 -8.16 9.80
N PRO A 78 9.57 -7.04 9.23
CA PRO A 78 10.92 -6.96 8.70
C PRO A 78 11.97 -7.28 9.77
N ARG A 79 13.04 -7.97 9.38
CA ARG A 79 14.21 -8.21 10.24
C ARG A 79 15.37 -7.36 9.75
N ALA A 80 16.12 -6.79 10.68
CA ALA A 80 17.37 -6.08 10.41
C ALA A 80 18.51 -7.05 10.10
#